data_AF-A0A8D8CWE8-F1
#
_entry.id   AF-A0A8D8CWE8-F1
#
_cell.length_a   1.000
_cell.length_b   1.000
_cell.length_c   1.000
_cell.angle_alpha   90.00
_cell.angle_beta   90.00
_cell.angle_gamma   90.00
#
_symmetry.space_group_name_H-M   'P 1'
#
loop_
_entity.id
_entity.type
_entity.pdbx_description
1 polymer ?
#
loop_
_entity_poly.entity_id
_entity_poly.type
_entity_poly.pdbx_seq_one_letter_code
_entity_poly.pdbx_strand_id
1 'polypeptide(L)'
;MIKRIKVHNLNALKDPSYRFAGSYGVEKFLELFSEEDYDAFCLAYMFTYRDFEMGTLGLAWTGDLKNAGGVCEKNGHYRGSLKSLNTGIVTLLNYGKHVPPAVSHVTLAHEIGHNFGSPVSAVWF
;
A
#
# COMPACT_ATOMS: atom_id res chain seq x y z
N MET A 1 11.37 13.37 0.72
CA MET A 1 11.26 13.66 2.17
C MET A 1 9.83 13.34 2.61
N ILE A 2 9.64 12.76 3.81
CA ILE A 2 8.31 12.41 4.33
C ILE A 2 7.58 13.70 4.74
N LYS A 3 6.35 13.89 4.22
CA LYS A 3 5.53 15.09 4.47
C LYS A 3 4.58 14.96 5.65
N ARG A 4 4.03 13.76 5.89
CA ARG A 4 3.08 13.47 6.98
C ARG A 4 3.18 12.02 7.41
N ILE A 5 3.06 11.77 8.71
CA ILE A 5 2.94 10.44 9.31
C ILE A 5 1.64 10.40 10.14
N LYS A 6 0.83 9.37 9.95
CA LYS A 6 -0.39 9.11 10.74
C LYS A 6 -0.26 7.73 11.35
N VAL A 7 -0.29 7.65 12.68
CA VAL A 7 -0.19 6.38 13.43
C VAL A 7 -1.54 6.06 14.06
N HIS A 8 -2.08 4.90 13.74
CA HIS A 8 -3.29 4.38 14.35
C HIS A 8 -2.93 3.46 15.53
N ASN A 9 -3.63 3.62 16.65
CA ASN A 9 -3.51 2.77 17.83
C ASN A 9 -4.85 2.07 18.13
N LEU A 10 -4.94 1.34 19.24
CA LEU A 10 -6.14 0.59 19.61
C LEU A 10 -7.40 1.46 19.76
N ASN A 11 -7.28 2.77 20.02
CA ASN A 11 -8.45 3.66 20.06
C ASN A 11 -9.09 3.87 18.70
N ALA A 12 -8.36 3.69 17.59
CA ALA A 12 -8.94 3.75 16.25
C ALA A 12 -10.04 2.70 16.05
N LEU A 13 -9.99 1.58 16.79
CA LEU A 13 -11.04 0.54 16.74
C LEU A 13 -12.39 1.02 17.30
N LYS A 14 -12.41 2.12 18.07
CA LYS A 14 -13.65 2.72 18.59
C LYS A 14 -14.26 3.71 17.62
N ASP A 15 -13.50 4.13 16.60
CA ASP A 15 -13.94 5.10 15.61
C ASP A 15 -14.73 4.37 14.50
N PRO A 16 -16.03 4.64 14.32
CA PRO A 16 -16.82 4.03 13.26
C PRO A 16 -16.28 4.33 11.85
N SER A 17 -15.48 5.40 11.69
CA SER A 17 -14.84 5.76 10.43
C SER A 17 -13.55 4.98 10.15
N TYR A 18 -13.05 4.18 11.10
CA TYR A 18 -11.85 3.38 10.90
C TYR A 18 -12.13 2.12 10.07
N ARG A 19 -11.73 2.16 8.79
CA ARG A 19 -12.05 1.14 7.78
C ARG A 19 -11.10 -0.06 7.76
N PHE A 20 -10.05 -0.06 8.58
CA PHE A 20 -8.99 -1.08 8.53
C PHE A 20 -9.07 -2.10 9.66
N ALA A 21 -10.22 -2.27 10.31
CA ALA A 21 -10.42 -3.24 11.40
C ALA A 21 -10.70 -4.67 10.89
N GLY A 22 -11.33 -4.83 9.72
CA GLY A 22 -11.71 -6.15 9.17
C GLY A 22 -10.52 -7.00 8.71
N SER A 23 -10.76 -8.28 8.44
CA SER A 23 -9.79 -9.13 7.72
C SER A 23 -9.97 -8.93 6.22
N TYR A 24 -8.91 -8.52 5.53
CA TYR A 24 -8.93 -8.20 4.10
C TYR A 24 -7.77 -8.90 3.41
N GLY A 25 -8.01 -9.42 2.22
CA GLY A 25 -6.94 -9.78 1.28
C GLY A 25 -6.12 -8.55 0.90
N VAL A 26 -4.92 -8.78 0.38
CA VAL A 26 -3.93 -7.72 0.10
C VAL A 26 -4.47 -6.70 -0.91
N GLU A 27 -5.19 -7.14 -1.94
CA GLU A 27 -5.79 -6.28 -2.96
C GLU A 27 -6.87 -5.39 -2.36
N LYS A 28 -7.78 -5.98 -1.58
CA LYS A 28 -8.85 -5.21 -0.94
C LYS A 28 -8.30 -4.22 0.08
N PHE A 29 -7.22 -4.57 0.78
CA PHE A 29 -6.57 -3.68 1.73
C PHE A 29 -5.93 -2.47 1.04
N LEU A 30 -5.24 -2.68 -0.08
CA LEU A 30 -4.72 -1.59 -0.92
C LEU A 30 -5.85 -0.73 -1.49
N GLU A 31 -6.92 -1.34 -1.99
CA GLU A 31 -8.07 -0.58 -2.51
C GLU A 31 -8.71 0.31 -1.44
N LEU A 32 -8.95 -0.20 -0.23
CA LEU A 32 -9.49 0.58 0.87
C LEU A 32 -8.60 1.77 1.22
N PHE A 33 -7.28 1.57 1.20
CA PHE A 33 -6.32 2.64 1.43
C PHE A 33 -6.37 3.69 0.32
N SER A 34 -6.53 3.24 -0.92
CA SER A 34 -6.59 4.08 -2.12
C SER A 34 -7.84 4.95 -2.19
N GLU A 35 -8.90 4.64 -1.45
CA GLU A 35 -10.15 5.43 -1.45
C GLU A 35 -10.03 6.79 -0.71
N GLU A 36 -8.91 7.06 -0.04
CA GLU A 36 -8.60 8.37 0.53
C GLU A 36 -7.99 9.32 -0.51
N ASP A 37 -8.03 10.62 -0.22
CA ASP A 37 -7.38 11.65 -1.04
C ASP A 37 -5.91 11.86 -0.65
N TYR A 38 -5.01 11.55 -1.57
CA TYR A 38 -3.56 11.76 -1.43
C TYR A 38 -2.97 12.77 -2.42
N ASP A 39 -3.77 13.66 -3.02
CA ASP A 39 -3.31 14.65 -4.01
C ASP A 39 -2.18 15.56 -3.51
N ALA A 40 -2.09 15.74 -2.20
CA ALA A 40 -1.07 16.54 -1.52
C ALA A 40 0.29 15.83 -1.38
N PHE A 41 0.41 14.57 -1.82
CA PHE A 41 1.60 13.72 -1.70
C PHE A 41 1.95 13.11 -3.06
N CYS A 42 3.24 12.87 -3.31
CA CYS A 42 3.61 12.10 -4.51
C CYS A 42 3.35 10.60 -4.32
N LEU A 43 3.55 10.09 -3.11
CA LEU A 43 3.26 8.71 -2.74
C LEU A 43 2.74 8.64 -1.31
N ALA A 44 1.81 7.73 -1.06
CA ALA A 44 1.31 7.39 0.26
C ALA A 44 1.48 5.89 0.52
N TYR A 45 1.99 5.55 1.70
CA TYR A 45 2.23 4.16 2.09
C TYR A 45 1.57 3.84 3.43
N MET A 46 1.00 2.64 3.52
CA MET A 46 0.50 2.09 4.77
C MET A 46 1.34 0.89 5.21
N PHE A 47 1.85 0.97 6.43
CA PHE A 47 2.50 -0.13 7.13
C PHE A 47 1.46 -0.88 7.94
N THR A 48 1.52 -2.21 7.89
CA THR A 48 0.62 -3.07 8.67
C THR A 48 1.34 -4.27 9.27
N TYR A 49 0.62 -5.01 10.12
CA TYR A 49 1.08 -6.24 10.76
C TYR A 49 0.07 -7.35 10.51
N ARG A 50 -0.15 -7.66 9.23
CA ARG A 50 -1.17 -8.60 8.74
C ARG A 50 -0.49 -9.70 7.96
N ASP A 51 -0.91 -10.93 8.16
CA ASP A 51 -0.41 -12.08 7.40
C ASP A 51 -1.29 -12.23 6.17
N PHE A 52 -0.78 -11.81 5.01
CA PHE A 52 -1.52 -11.91 3.76
C PHE A 52 -1.34 -13.31 3.15
N GLU A 53 -2.35 -13.74 2.38
CA GLU A 53 -2.33 -15.05 1.74
C GLU A 53 -1.13 -15.20 0.77
N MET A 54 -0.70 -16.45 0.59
CA MET A 54 0.40 -16.84 -0.31
C MET A 54 1.74 -16.14 -0.03
N GLY A 55 1.93 -15.61 1.18
CA GLY A 55 3.21 -15.03 1.60
C GLY A 55 3.47 -13.62 1.11
N THR A 56 2.41 -12.90 0.72
CA THR A 56 2.52 -11.56 0.14
C THR A 56 3.00 -10.54 1.18
N LEU A 57 4.08 -9.82 0.88
CA LEU A 57 4.69 -8.83 1.78
C LEU A 57 4.28 -7.38 1.49
N GLY A 58 3.79 -7.10 0.29
CA GLY A 58 3.43 -5.76 -0.15
C GLY A 58 2.61 -5.80 -1.43
N LEU A 59 2.02 -4.66 -1.76
CA LEU A 59 1.34 -4.43 -3.03
C LEU A 59 1.30 -2.93 -3.31
N ALA A 60 1.51 -2.54 -4.55
CA ALA A 60 1.47 -1.16 -5.00
C ALA A 60 0.86 -1.01 -6.39
N TRP A 61 0.24 0.15 -6.64
CA TRP A 61 -0.16 0.51 -7.99
C TRP A 61 1.07 0.83 -8.84
N THR A 62 1.24 0.09 -9.93
CA THR A 62 2.39 0.28 -10.82
C THR A 62 2.23 1.55 -11.65
N GLY A 63 3.27 2.37 -11.74
CA GLY A 63 3.29 3.54 -12.61
C GLY A 63 3.42 3.14 -14.07
N ASP A 64 2.66 3.79 -14.95
CA ASP A 64 2.71 3.52 -16.39
C ASP A 64 2.45 4.82 -17.18
N LEU A 65 2.98 4.91 -18.40
CA LEU A 65 2.81 6.11 -19.24
C LEU A 65 1.43 6.20 -19.90
N LYS A 66 0.69 5.10 -19.96
CA LYS A 66 -0.62 4.99 -20.62
C LYS A 66 -1.75 4.73 -19.64
N ASN A 67 -1.44 4.13 -18.49
CA ASN A 67 -2.41 3.75 -17.46
C ASN A 67 -2.16 4.54 -16.17
N ALA A 68 -3.24 4.83 -15.44
CA ALA A 68 -3.14 5.53 -14.17
C ALA A 68 -2.49 4.67 -13.09
N GLY A 69 -1.62 5.26 -12.29
CA GLY A 69 -0.96 4.60 -11.18
C GLY A 69 0.42 5.16 -10.86
N GLY A 70 0.90 4.85 -9.66
CA GLY A 70 2.27 5.14 -9.27
C GLY A 70 2.51 6.60 -8.85
N VAL A 71 3.75 7.04 -9.01
CA VAL A 71 4.21 8.32 -8.46
C VAL A 71 3.38 9.51 -8.96
N CYS A 72 2.94 10.34 -8.02
CA CYS A 72 2.30 11.62 -8.27
C CYS A 72 0.97 11.53 -9.05
N GLU A 73 0.37 10.35 -9.13
CA GLU A 73 -0.98 10.13 -9.65
C GLU A 73 -2.01 10.91 -8.82
N LYS A 74 -2.98 11.52 -9.50
CA LYS A 74 -4.04 12.31 -8.86
C LYS A 74 -5.25 11.46 -8.55
N ASN A 75 -6.01 11.88 -7.54
CA ASN A 75 -7.27 11.27 -7.19
C ASN A 75 -8.22 11.36 -8.39
N GLY A 76 -8.72 10.20 -8.82
CA GLY A 76 -9.50 10.07 -10.05
C GLY A 76 -10.63 9.08 -9.88
N HIS A 77 -11.56 9.08 -10.84
CA HIS A 77 -12.71 8.19 -10.80
C HIS A 77 -12.39 6.86 -11.50
N TYR A 78 -12.22 5.79 -10.72
CA TYR A 78 -11.81 4.47 -11.19
C TYR A 78 -12.83 3.41 -10.76
N ARG A 79 -13.38 2.67 -11.72
CA ARG A 79 -14.35 1.57 -11.49
C ARG A 79 -15.53 1.96 -10.58
N GLY A 80 -16.01 3.21 -10.69
CA GLY A 80 -17.19 3.69 -9.96
C GLY A 80 -16.91 4.31 -8.59
N SER A 81 -15.64 4.45 -8.19
CA SER A 81 -15.27 5.19 -6.97
C SER A 81 -14.08 6.12 -7.19
N LEU A 82 -13.98 7.15 -6.35
CA LEU A 82 -12.79 8.01 -6.29
C LEU A 82 -11.66 7.23 -5.62
N LYS A 83 -10.51 7.16 -6.28
CA LYS A 83 -9.30 6.52 -5.76
C LYS A 83 -8.05 7.32 -6.11
N SER A 84 -7.11 7.35 -5.18
CA SER A 84 -5.74 7.79 -5.34
C SER A 84 -4.84 6.57 -5.60
N LEU A 85 -4.37 6.42 -6.84
CA LEU A 85 -3.51 5.29 -7.25
C LEU A 85 -2.01 5.57 -7.05
N ASN A 86 -1.67 6.61 -6.30
CA ASN A 86 -0.31 6.90 -5.81
C ASN A 86 -0.02 6.21 -4.46
N THR A 87 -0.53 4.99 -4.29
CA THR A 87 -0.55 4.27 -3.03
C THR A 87 0.16 2.92 -3.09
N GLY A 88 0.66 2.49 -1.94
CA GLY A 88 1.22 1.17 -1.71
C GLY A 88 1.06 0.72 -0.25
N ILE A 89 1.17 -0.58 -0.02
CA ILE A 89 1.08 -1.19 1.31
C ILE A 89 2.26 -2.13 1.53
N VAL A 90 2.70 -2.25 2.78
CA VAL A 90 3.70 -3.23 3.20
C VAL A 90 3.31 -3.84 4.55
N THR A 91 3.56 -5.12 4.74
CA THR A 91 3.40 -5.82 6.01
C THR A 91 4.73 -6.26 6.60
N LEU A 92 4.80 -6.32 7.93
CA LEU A 92 5.96 -6.80 8.69
C LEU A 92 5.73 -8.21 9.29
N LEU A 93 4.68 -8.91 8.83
CA LEU A 93 4.31 -10.26 9.26
C LEU A 93 4.14 -11.15 8.03
N ASN A 94 4.73 -12.35 8.06
CA ASN A 94 4.57 -13.36 7.02
C ASN A 94 4.64 -14.77 7.60
N TYR A 95 3.66 -15.62 7.29
CA TYR A 95 3.53 -16.99 7.82
C TYR A 95 3.68 -17.05 9.36
N GLY A 96 3.00 -16.13 10.06
CA GLY A 96 3.03 -16.00 11.52
C GLY A 96 4.36 -15.50 12.11
N LYS A 97 5.33 -15.11 11.28
CA LYS A 97 6.66 -14.67 11.72
C LYS A 97 6.93 -13.21 11.37
N HIS A 98 7.56 -12.51 12.31
CA HIS A 98 8.04 -11.15 12.09
C HIS A 98 9.11 -11.12 10.98
N VAL A 99 8.93 -10.24 10.02
CA VAL A 99 9.87 -10.07 8.91
C VAL A 99 11.05 -9.21 9.37
N PRO A 100 12.32 -9.64 9.20
CA PRO A 100 13.47 -8.85 9.62
C PRO A 100 13.55 -7.49 8.92
N PRO A 101 14.07 -6.42 9.57
CA PRO A 101 14.13 -5.08 8.99
C PRO A 101 14.83 -5.00 7.63
N ALA A 102 15.89 -5.79 7.42
CA ALA A 102 16.57 -5.84 6.13
C ALA A 102 15.65 -6.27 4.99
N VAL A 103 14.82 -7.28 5.22
CA VAL A 103 13.83 -7.75 4.24
C VAL A 103 12.72 -6.72 4.09
N SER A 104 12.21 -6.15 5.18
CA SER A 104 11.16 -5.13 5.13
C SER A 104 11.57 -3.86 4.37
N HIS A 105 12.83 -3.43 4.49
CA HIS A 105 13.36 -2.31 3.70
C HIS A 105 13.41 -2.65 2.20
N VAL A 106 13.81 -3.87 1.85
CA VAL A 106 13.82 -4.33 0.45
C VAL A 106 12.40 -4.44 -0.09
N THR A 107 11.45 -4.97 0.69
CA THR A 107 10.02 -4.99 0.31
C THR A 107 9.51 -3.59 0.05
N LEU A 108 9.75 -2.64 0.95
CA LEU A 108 9.32 -1.25 0.74
C LEU A 108 9.94 -0.64 -0.52
N ALA A 109 11.24 -0.86 -0.74
CA ALA A 109 11.92 -0.39 -1.94
C ALA A 109 11.37 -1.03 -3.21
N HIS A 110 11.00 -2.31 -3.17
CA HIS A 110 10.39 -3.06 -4.25
C HIS A 110 9.04 -2.45 -4.65
N GLU A 111 8.15 -2.23 -3.68
CA GLU A 111 6.84 -1.62 -3.92
C GLU A 111 6.97 -0.19 -4.47
N ILE A 112 7.93 0.59 -3.93
CA ILE A 112 8.21 1.93 -4.45
C ILE A 112 8.71 1.82 -5.90
N GLY A 113 9.54 0.82 -6.21
CA GLY A 113 9.97 0.51 -7.57
C GLY A 113 8.80 0.33 -8.54
N HIS A 114 7.75 -0.39 -8.13
CA HIS A 114 6.51 -0.50 -8.91
C HIS A 114 5.85 0.85 -9.12
N ASN A 115 5.73 1.70 -8.09
CA ASN A 115 5.16 3.02 -8.27
C ASN A 115 5.98 3.91 -9.24
N PHE A 116 7.28 3.69 -9.37
CA PHE A 116 8.14 4.35 -10.35
C PHE A 116 8.06 3.72 -11.75
N GLY A 117 7.24 2.69 -11.93
CA GLY A 117 6.97 2.00 -13.20
C GLY A 117 7.93 0.86 -13.52
N SER A 118 8.72 0.40 -12.56
CA SER A 118 9.49 -0.83 -12.75
C SER A 118 8.54 -2.03 -12.73
N PRO A 119 8.50 -2.87 -13.78
CA PRO A 119 7.84 -4.17 -13.68
C PRO A 119 8.61 -5.06 -12.71
N VAL A 120 7.97 -6.15 -12.27
CA VAL A 120 8.69 -7.24 -11.59
C VAL A 120 9.77 -7.77 -12.53
N SER A 121 11.03 -7.80 -12.06
CA SER A 121 12.03 -8.65 -12.69
C SER A 121 11.65 -10.10 -12.36
N ALA A 122 11.73 -11.02 -13.32
CA ALA A 122 11.37 -12.43 -13.19
C ALA A 122 12.21 -13.24 -12.16
N VAL A 123 12.90 -12.56 -11.24
CA VAL A 123 13.93 -13.10 -10.34
C VAL A 123 13.46 -13.15 -8.88
N TRP A 124 12.24 -12.69 -8.57
CA TRP A 124 11.67 -12.74 -7.22
C TRP A 124 10.30 -13.45 -7.21
N PHE A 125 10.33 -14.78 -7.39
CA PHE A 125 9.29 -15.72 -7.00
C PHE A 125 9.94 -16.90 -6.28
#